data_AF-A0A537EBI5-F1
#
_entry.id   AF-A0A537EBI5-F1
#
_cell.length_a   1.000
_cell.length_b   1.000
_cell.length_c   1.000
_cell.angle_alpha   90.00
_cell.angle_beta   90.00
_cell.angle_gamma   90.00
#
_symmetry.space_group_name_H-M   'P 1'
#
loop_
_entity.id
_entity.type
_entity.pdbx_description
1 polymer ?
#
loop_
_entity_poly.entity_id
_entity_poly.type
_entity_poly.pdbx_seq_one_letter_code
_entity_poly.pdbx_strand_id
1 'polypeptide(L)'
;MIRPGLRYLILFLSLGLVASYASGMILTVYSFLPSGTLEWGYGFPLAWQIRTATPCGSFEPLDVYPILNAQCLNPCCDTNYTNWIYFTLDVLFYMGIGYLLLLSYHKLIRGIDRQARERVNSQPSEPEASVEPVKSHSKYFLRVRIVR
;
A
#
# COMPACT_ATOMS: atom_id res chain seq x y z
N MET A 1 4.70 -2.35 23.33
CA MET A 1 5.05 -3.12 22.11
C MET A 1 3.76 -3.63 21.49
N ILE A 2 3.45 -3.23 20.26
CA ILE A 2 2.29 -3.76 19.53
C ILE A 2 2.70 -5.17 19.09
N ARG A 3 2.14 -6.21 19.72
CA ARG A 3 2.31 -7.57 19.18
C ARG A 3 1.54 -7.61 17.87
N PRO A 4 2.19 -7.82 16.72
CA PRO A 4 1.46 -8.01 15.48
C PRO A 4 0.68 -9.32 15.62
N GLY A 5 -0.64 -9.21 15.76
CA GLY A 5 -1.50 -10.39 15.75
C GLY A 5 -1.40 -11.08 14.39
N LEU A 6 -1.60 -12.41 14.35
CA LEU A 6 -1.59 -13.23 13.13
C LEU A 6 -2.42 -12.61 11.99
N ARG A 7 -3.54 -11.96 12.33
CA ARG A 7 -4.43 -11.27 11.39
C ARG A 7 -3.71 -10.17 10.59
N TYR A 8 -2.87 -9.37 11.24
CA TYR A 8 -2.12 -8.32 10.55
C TYR A 8 -1.06 -8.90 9.63
N LEU A 9 -0.41 -9.99 10.04
CA LEU A 9 0.57 -10.68 9.20
C LEU A 9 -0.07 -11.21 7.92
N ILE A 10 -1.25 -11.83 8.01
CA ILE A 10 -2.00 -12.32 6.84
C ILE A 10 -2.41 -11.16 5.92
N LEU A 11 -2.91 -10.05 6.47
CA LEU A 11 -3.30 -8.89 5.70
C LEU A 11 -2.12 -8.27 4.95
N PHE A 12 -1.02 -8.01 5.65
CA PHE A 12 0.17 -7.50 5.00
C PHE A 12 0.67 -8.48 3.94
N LEU A 13 0.66 -9.79 4.21
CA LEU A 13 1.15 -10.80 3.25
C LEU A 13 0.34 -10.76 1.96
N SER A 14 -1.00 -10.72 2.08
CA SER A 14 -1.88 -10.58 0.92
C SER A 14 -1.61 -9.29 0.15
N LEU A 15 -1.40 -8.18 0.85
CA LEU A 15 -1.10 -6.89 0.24
C LEU A 15 0.26 -6.88 -0.46
N GLY A 16 1.29 -7.47 0.15
CA GLY A 16 2.64 -7.59 -0.40
C GLY A 16 2.67 -8.47 -1.65
N LEU A 17 1.90 -9.56 -1.67
CA LEU A 17 1.73 -10.41 -2.85
C LEU A 17 1.08 -9.64 -4.01
N VAL A 18 -0.02 -8.93 -3.74
CA VAL A 18 -0.71 -8.12 -4.76
C VAL A 18 0.20 -7.01 -5.27
N ALA A 19 0.91 -6.32 -4.37
CA ALA A 19 1.81 -5.23 -4.74
C ALA A 19 3.01 -5.71 -5.57
N SER A 20 3.63 -6.83 -5.20
CA SER A 20 4.76 -7.40 -5.96
C SER A 20 4.31 -7.93 -7.34
N TYR A 21 3.11 -8.49 -7.43
CA TYR A 21 2.57 -8.89 -8.73
C TYR A 21 2.24 -7.67 -9.61
N ALA A 22 1.61 -6.66 -9.03
CA ALA A 22 1.26 -5.42 -9.73
C ALA A 22 2.51 -4.62 -10.15
N SER A 23 3.59 -4.65 -9.35
CA SER A 23 4.85 -3.99 -9.69
C SER A 23 5.45 -4.59 -10.96
N GLY A 24 5.37 -5.91 -11.12
CA GLY A 24 5.77 -6.59 -12.35
C GLY A 24 5.05 -6.05 -13.60
N MET A 25 3.73 -5.82 -13.52
CA MET A 25 2.94 -5.33 -14.66
C MET A 25 3.26 -3.90 -15.08
N ILE A 26 3.71 -3.06 -14.15
CA ILE A 26 3.93 -1.62 -14.38
C ILE A 26 5.41 -1.32 -14.63
N LEU A 27 6.29 -1.97 -13.88
CA LEU A 27 7.74 -1.79 -13.92
C LEU A 27 8.36 -2.96 -14.67
N THR A 28 8.29 -2.86 -16.00
CA THR A 28 8.98 -3.74 -16.92
C THR A 28 10.24 -3.07 -17.42
N VAL A 29 11.39 -3.70 -17.21
CA VAL A 29 12.68 -3.27 -17.77
C VAL A 29 12.92 -4.03 -19.07
N TYR A 30 13.32 -3.32 -20.12
CA TYR A 30 13.60 -3.89 -21.44
C TYR A 30 15.10 -3.82 -21.71
N SER A 31 15.68 -4.94 -22.12
CA SER A 31 17.10 -5.03 -22.48
C SER A 31 17.27 -5.82 -23.79
N PHE A 32 18.20 -5.37 -24.63
CA PHE A 32 18.61 -6.11 -25.82
C PHE A 32 19.90 -6.86 -25.54
N LEU A 33 19.88 -8.18 -25.72
CA LEU A 33 21.09 -8.99 -25.62
C LEU A 33 21.82 -9.00 -26.96
N PRO A 34 23.16 -9.14 -26.93
CA PRO A 34 23.97 -9.20 -28.16
C PRO A 34 23.64 -10.41 -29.05
N SER A 35 22.93 -11.42 -28.52
CA SER A 35 22.36 -12.54 -29.26
C SER A 35 21.15 -12.17 -30.14
N GLY A 36 20.70 -10.91 -30.12
CA GLY A 36 19.49 -10.47 -30.83
C GLY A 36 18.19 -10.89 -30.15
N THR A 37 18.26 -11.27 -28.87
CA THR A 37 17.09 -11.60 -28.05
C THR A 37 16.67 -10.38 -27.22
N LEU A 38 15.36 -10.20 -27.10
CA LEU A 38 14.75 -9.19 -26.27
C LEU A 38 14.47 -9.77 -24.89
N GLU A 39 14.93 -9.10 -23.84
CA GLU A 39 14.73 -9.49 -22.45
C GLU A 39 13.82 -8.48 -21.74
N TRP A 40 12.83 -9.00 -21.02
CA TRP A 40 11.89 -8.24 -20.21
C TRP A 40 12.01 -8.70 -18.75
N GLY A 41 12.47 -7.81 -17.88
CA GLY A 41 12.49 -8.01 -16.44
C GLY A 41 11.23 -7.44 -15.80
N TYR A 42 10.48 -8.27 -15.08
CA TYR A 42 9.29 -7.91 -14.30
C TYR A 42 9.62 -7.92 -12.81
N GLY A 43 9.26 -6.85 -12.12
CA GLY A 43 9.33 -6.74 -10.66
C GLY A 43 10.14 -5.54 -10.19
N PHE A 44 9.91 -5.13 -8.94
CA PHE A 44 10.62 -4.01 -8.33
C PHE A 44 10.63 -4.14 -6.81
N PRO A 45 11.78 -3.97 -6.13
CA PRO A 45 13.06 -3.48 -6.66
C PRO A 45 13.90 -4.51 -7.44
N LEU A 46 13.59 -5.80 -7.33
CA LEU A 46 14.35 -6.86 -8.01
C LEU A 46 13.45 -7.53 -9.06
N ALA A 47 13.98 -7.71 -10.27
CA ALA A 47 13.28 -8.46 -11.32
C ALA A 47 13.19 -9.94 -10.92
N TRP A 48 12.01 -10.38 -10.48
CA TRP A 48 11.76 -11.75 -10.05
C TRP A 48 11.29 -12.64 -11.19
N GLN A 49 10.84 -12.06 -12.30
CA GLN A 49 10.50 -12.78 -13.51
C GLN A 49 11.24 -12.15 -14.69
N ILE A 50 11.90 -12.99 -15.47
CA ILE A 50 12.60 -12.62 -16.69
C ILE A 50 11.94 -13.40 -17.81
N ARG A 51 11.43 -12.69 -18.81
CA ARG A 51 11.05 -13.31 -20.07
C ARG A 51 12.08 -12.94 -21.12
N THR A 52 12.35 -13.85 -22.04
CA THR A 52 13.16 -13.56 -23.21
C THR A 52 12.47 -14.10 -24.45
N ALA A 53 12.46 -13.31 -25.51
CA ALA A 53 11.87 -13.71 -26.77
C ALA A 53 12.66 -13.14 -27.95
N THR A 54 12.59 -13.82 -29.09
CA THR A 54 13.24 -13.38 -30.34
C THR A 54 12.21 -12.64 -31.20
N PRO A 55 12.48 -11.39 -31.62
CA PRO A 55 11.61 -10.68 -32.53
C PRO A 55 11.62 -11.32 -33.92
N CYS A 56 10.47 -11.39 -34.58
CA CYS A 56 10.31 -11.84 -35.96
C CYS A 56 10.56 -10.65 -36.89
N GLY A 57 11.79 -10.50 -37.39
CA GLY A 57 12.12 -9.45 -38.35
C GLY A 57 13.63 -9.27 -38.50
N SER A 58 14.08 -8.84 -39.67
CA SER A 58 15.49 -8.53 -39.95
C SER A 58 16.01 -7.42 -39.03
N PHE A 59 17.25 -7.58 -38.57
CA PHE A 59 18.03 -6.69 -37.71
C PHE A 59 18.28 -5.30 -38.35
N GLU A 60 17.24 -4.51 -38.57
CA GLU A 60 17.41 -3.05 -38.72
C GLU A 60 17.59 -2.41 -37.34
N PRO A 61 18.39 -1.33 -37.23
CA PRO A 61 18.72 -0.72 -35.95
C PRO A 61 17.45 -0.22 -35.27
N LEU A 62 17.11 -0.88 -34.17
CA LEU A 62 15.87 -0.75 -33.42
C LEU A 62 15.83 0.52 -32.55
N ASP A 63 16.25 1.67 -33.09
CA ASP A 63 16.22 2.96 -32.38
C ASP A 63 14.79 3.53 -32.28
N VAL A 64 13.79 2.84 -32.83
CA VAL A 64 12.42 3.34 -33.00
C VAL A 64 11.43 2.33 -32.40
N TYR A 65 11.24 2.42 -31.07
CA TYR A 65 10.16 1.83 -30.29
C TYR A 65 10.08 0.28 -30.17
N PRO A 66 10.68 -0.33 -29.13
CA PRO A 66 10.58 -1.77 -28.85
C PRO A 66 9.14 -2.25 -28.56
N ILE A 67 8.23 -1.35 -28.19
CA ILE A 67 6.82 -1.65 -27.88
C ILE A 67 6.03 -2.03 -29.14
N LEU A 68 6.37 -1.47 -30.31
CA LEU A 68 5.62 -1.71 -31.54
C LEU A 68 5.99 -3.04 -32.19
N ASN A 69 7.24 -3.50 -32.01
CA ASN A 69 7.75 -4.76 -32.56
C ASN A 69 7.46 -5.98 -31.68
N ALA A 70 6.92 -5.79 -30.47
CA ALA A 70 6.47 -6.87 -29.60
C ALA A 70 5.34 -7.73 -30.21
N GLN A 71 4.71 -7.27 -31.29
CA GLN A 71 3.66 -8.02 -32.01
C GLN A 71 4.21 -9.14 -32.89
N CYS A 72 5.51 -9.11 -33.19
CA CYS A 72 6.18 -10.16 -33.95
C CYS A 72 7.19 -10.82 -33.01
N LEU A 73 6.72 -11.64 -32.06
CA LEU A 73 7.58 -12.47 -31.23
C LEU A 73 7.45 -13.92 -31.69
N ASN A 74 8.57 -14.60 -31.89
CA ASN A 74 8.56 -15.99 -32.32
C ASN A 74 8.25 -16.88 -31.10
N PRO A 75 7.09 -17.57 -31.04
CA PRO A 75 6.69 -18.32 -29.85
C PRO A 75 7.59 -19.52 -29.57
N CYS A 76 8.39 -19.99 -30.54
CA CYS A 76 9.27 -21.15 -30.34
C CYS A 76 10.45 -20.88 -29.39
N CYS A 77 10.72 -19.62 -29.06
CA CYS A 77 11.84 -19.22 -28.20
C CYS A 77 11.41 -18.26 -27.07
N ASP A 78 10.13 -18.27 -26.67
CA ASP A 78 9.70 -17.58 -25.45
C ASP A 78 10.12 -18.44 -24.24
N THR A 79 11.09 -17.94 -23.48
CA THR A 79 11.48 -18.56 -22.21
C THR A 79 11.14 -17.66 -21.05
N ASN A 80 10.44 -18.22 -20.07
CA ASN A 80 10.04 -17.54 -18.85
C ASN A 80 10.83 -18.13 -17.67
N TYR A 81 11.69 -17.33 -17.07
CA TYR A 81 12.45 -17.65 -15.88
C TYR A 81 11.87 -16.92 -14.68
N THR A 82 11.49 -17.66 -13.64
CA THR A 82 10.95 -17.09 -12.39
C THR A 82 11.90 -17.39 -11.23
N ASN A 83 12.48 -16.34 -10.64
CA ASN A 83 13.31 -16.42 -9.46
C ASN A 83 12.46 -16.21 -8.19
N TRP A 84 12.06 -17.32 -7.57
CA TRP A 84 11.24 -17.33 -6.35
C TRP A 84 11.89 -16.65 -5.15
N ILE A 85 13.22 -16.61 -5.08
CA ILE A 85 13.94 -15.93 -4.00
C ILE A 85 13.74 -14.42 -4.13
N TYR A 86 13.93 -13.88 -5.33
CA TYR A 86 13.70 -12.45 -5.59
C TYR A 86 12.24 -12.08 -5.41
N PHE A 87 11.31 -12.94 -5.84
CA PHE A 87 9.88 -12.73 -5.58
C PHE A 87 9.58 -12.62 -4.07
N THR A 88 10.15 -13.51 -3.27
CA THR A 88 9.96 -13.48 -1.81
C THR A 88 10.53 -12.22 -1.18
N LEU A 89 11.71 -11.77 -1.63
CA LEU A 89 12.32 -10.52 -1.17
C LEU A 89 11.45 -9.30 -1.54
N ASP A 90 10.89 -9.30 -2.74
CA ASP A 90 9.97 -8.27 -3.22
C ASP A 90 8.72 -8.17 -2.33
N VAL A 91 8.10 -9.32 -2.04
CA VAL A 91 6.96 -9.39 -1.11
C VAL A 91 7.36 -8.85 0.26
N LEU A 92 8.49 -9.29 0.83
CA LEU A 92 8.98 -8.79 2.12
C LEU A 92 9.30 -7.29 2.12
N PHE A 93 9.75 -6.75 1.00
CA PHE A 93 9.99 -5.32 0.83
C PHE A 93 8.68 -4.53 0.93
N TYR A 94 7.65 -4.93 0.19
CA TYR A 94 6.32 -4.30 0.26
C TYR A 94 5.64 -4.49 1.62
N MET A 95 5.83 -5.65 2.25
CA MET A 95 5.44 -5.89 3.65
C MET A 95 6.06 -4.87 4.59
N GLY A 96 7.38 -4.66 4.45
CA GLY A 96 8.15 -3.71 5.26
C GLY A 96 7.65 -2.28 5.09
N ILE A 97 7.40 -1.86 3.85
CA ILE A 97 6.81 -0.53 3.55
C ILE A 97 5.43 -0.40 4.20
N GLY A 98 4.55 -1.38 4.02
CA GLY A 98 3.22 -1.37 4.63
C GLY A 98 3.27 -1.26 6.16
N TYR A 99 4.20 -1.99 6.79
CA TYR A 99 4.41 -1.93 8.23
C TYR A 99 4.93 -0.56 8.69
N LEU A 100 5.89 0.04 7.97
CA LEU A 100 6.41 1.37 8.26
C LEU A 100 5.34 2.45 8.13
N LEU A 101 4.48 2.35 7.11
CA LEU A 101 3.32 3.23 6.93
C LEU A 101 2.32 3.11 8.08
N LEU A 102 2.05 1.90 8.55
CA LEU A 102 1.18 1.69 9.71
C LEU A 102 1.79 2.34 10.98
N LEU A 103 3.10 2.20 11.15
CA LEU A 103 3.81 2.75 12.31
C LEU A 103 3.86 4.29 12.27
N SER A 104 4.06 4.89 11.10
CA SER A 104 4.01 6.34 10.92
C SER A 104 2.59 6.87 11.13
N TYR A 105 1.56 6.18 10.62
CA TYR A 105 0.16 6.51 10.84
C TYR A 105 -0.22 6.49 12.33
N HIS A 106 0.20 5.45 13.06
CA HIS A 106 -0.01 5.39 14.51
C HIS A 106 0.69 6.51 15.28
N LYS A 107 1.91 6.88 14.87
CA LYS A 107 2.63 8.02 15.46
C LYS A 107 1.90 9.33 15.16
N LEU A 108 1.39 9.51 13.95
CA LEU A 108 0.66 10.70 13.53
C LEU A 108 -0.62 10.88 14.36
N ILE A 109 -1.45 9.84 14.49
CA ILE A 109 -2.69 9.90 15.28
C ILE A 109 -2.38 10.25 16.74
N ARG A 110 -1.39 9.60 17.36
CA ARG A 110 -1.01 9.91 18.75
C ARG A 110 -0.49 11.34 18.91
N GLY A 111 0.20 11.87 17.91
CA GLY A 111 0.62 13.27 17.89
C GLY A 111 -0.56 14.23 17.83
N ILE A 112 -1.56 13.93 16.99
CA ILE A 112 -2.79 14.73 16.86
C ILE A 112 -3.61 14.68 18.14
N ASP A 113 -3.79 13.51 18.76
CA ASP A 113 -4.52 13.36 20.03
C ASP A 113 -3.88 14.16 21.17
N ARG A 114 -2.54 14.22 21.19
CA ARG A 114 -1.80 15.02 22.18
C ARG A 114 -2.02 16.51 21.97
N GLN A 115 -1.97 16.98 20.73
CA GLN A 115 -2.25 18.39 20.41
C GLN A 115 -3.70 18.78 20.73
N ALA A 116 -4.66 17.88 20.48
CA ALA A 116 -6.06 18.10 20.82
C ALA A 116 -6.25 18.23 22.35
N ARG A 117 -5.59 17.38 23.15
CA ARG A 117 -5.62 17.49 24.62
C ARG A 117 -4.95 18.75 25.15
N GLU A 118 -3.81 19.14 24.58
CA GLU A 118 -3.13 20.38 24.98
C GLU A 118 -3.98 21.61 24.66
N ARG A 119 -4.72 21.64 23.54
CA ARG A 119 -5.68 22.71 23.24
C ARG A 119 -6.85 22.79 24.23
N VAL A 120 -7.40 21.64 24.62
CA VAL A 120 -8.50 21.61 25.61
C VAL A 120 -8.02 22.09 26.99
N ASN A 121 -6.81 21.71 27.42
CA ASN A 121 -6.26 22.15 28.71
C ASN A 121 -5.77 23.61 28.74
N SER A 122 -5.52 24.23 27.58
CA SER A 122 -5.10 25.63 27.49
C SER A 122 -6.25 26.61 27.28
N GLN A 123 -7.48 26.11 27.19
CA GLN A 123 -8.67 26.95 27.16
C GLN A 123 -8.92 27.50 28.58
N PRO A 124 -8.85 28.84 28.78
CA PRO A 124 -9.10 29.42 30.09
C PRO A 124 -10.51 29.05 30.52
N SER A 125 -10.67 28.46 31.70
CA SER A 125 -11.97 28.30 32.33
C SER A 125 -12.59 29.69 32.44
N GLU A 126 -13.64 29.94 31.67
CA GLU A 126 -14.49 31.11 31.88
C GLU A 126 -14.87 31.16 33.37
N PRO A 127 -14.73 32.32 34.03
CA PRO A 127 -15.10 32.44 35.43
C PRO A 127 -16.58 32.09 35.59
N GLU A 128 -16.88 31.17 36.51
CA GLU A 128 -18.22 30.86 36.96
C GLU A 128 -18.96 32.16 37.27
N ALA A 129 -19.85 32.58 36.36
CA ALA A 129 -20.89 33.53 36.70
C ALA A 129 -21.84 32.81 37.65
N SER A 130 -21.71 33.09 38.95
CA SER A 130 -22.62 32.68 40.00
C SER A 130 -24.05 33.07 39.62
N VAL A 131 -24.84 32.08 39.19
CA VAL A 131 -26.29 32.24 39.08
C VAL A 131 -26.88 31.62 40.35
N GLU A 132 -27.43 32.49 41.20
CA GLU A 132 -28.18 32.12 42.40
C GLU A 132 -29.25 31.04 42.11
N PRO A 133 -29.48 30.11 43.05
CA PRO A 133 -30.57 29.15 42.91
C PRO A 133 -31.90 29.87 43.18
N VAL A 134 -32.62 30.22 42.12
CA VAL A 134 -34.05 30.54 42.23
C VAL A 134 -34.79 29.25 42.60
N LYS A 135 -35.18 29.15 43.87
CA LYS A 135 -36.16 28.18 44.37
C LYS A 135 -37.46 28.35 43.57
N SER A 136 -37.74 27.42 42.67
CA SER A 136 -39.09 27.28 42.09
C SER A 136 -39.65 25.90 42.43
N HIS A 137 -40.60 25.91 43.36
CA HIS A 137 -41.48 24.80 43.70
C HIS A 137 -42.42 24.49 42.52
N SER A 138 -42.31 23.29 41.94
CA SER A 138 -43.41 22.63 41.18
C SER A 138 -42.97 21.17 40.92
N LYS A 139 -43.31 20.15 41.73
CA LYS A 139 -44.61 19.48 41.94
C LYS A 139 -45.33 19.11 40.63
N TYR A 140 -45.46 17.79 40.42
CA TYR A 140 -46.27 17.07 39.40
C TYR A 140 -45.63 17.02 37.98
N PHE A 141 -45.63 15.96 37.17
CA PHE A 141 -46.44 14.73 37.11
C PHE A 141 -45.82 13.76 36.05
N LEU A 142 -46.04 12.46 36.26
CA LEU A 142 -46.11 11.33 35.32
C LEU A 142 -44.96 10.95 34.33
N ARG A 143 -44.24 9.92 34.77
CA ARG A 143 -43.98 8.63 34.11
C ARG A 143 -44.89 8.28 32.92
N VAL A 144 -44.33 8.13 31.71
CA VAL A 144 -44.84 7.21 30.67
C VAL A 144 -43.65 6.54 29.96
N ARG A 145 -43.53 5.22 30.14
CA ARG A 145 -42.78 4.31 29.25
C ARG A 145 -43.67 4.04 28.04
N ILE A 146 -43.15 4.16 26.83
CA ILE A 146 -43.68 3.43 25.68
C ILE A 146 -42.55 2.58 25.11
N VAL A 147 -42.77 1.27 25.17
CA VAL A 147 -42.05 0.22 24.46
C VAL A 147 -42.73 0.07 23.10
N ARG A 148 -41.95 0.05 22.04
CA ARG A 148 -42.23 -0.76 20.85
C ARG A 148 -40.93 -1.17 20.20
#